data_AF-A0A0G0S9R3-F1
#
_entry.id   AF-A0A0G0S9R3-F1
#
_cell.length_a   1.000
_cell.length_b   1.000
_cell.length_c   1.000
_cell.angle_alpha   90.00
_cell.angle_beta   90.00
_cell.angle_gamma   90.00
#
_symmetry.space_group_name_H-M   'P 1'
#
loop_
_entity.id
_entity.type
_entity.pdbx_description
1 polymer ?
#
loop_
_entity_poly.entity_id
_entity_poly.type
_entity_poly.pdbx_seq_one_letter_code
_entity_poly.pdbx_strand_id
1 'polypeptide(L)'
;MWRYQWCEKNLVQTESLLRFELDFRANYLKVSQLFFDRIWGYGTSIPGPEGGMNFQIGWPNWWLAAISLPLLFVAKIKKKMKILVALILGTFALSVFMTHNKSTFIWVNISLLKYFQFPWRFLSLSIFTSALLGGFVVSVVKTKWQIYVSLLIIILSIVFNWNYFKPKVFYPVNDSQKLSGELWDQQKKGALLDYLPKTALEPREAAPAGPIIKSGQVETIGFVNRSNSWEFTAKVANKAEIEIPVFYFPNWKVNVDGKTYPFSYNNILGRISVSLNPGEYKIEGKFENTLLRMVANAITIVSVVGLVGYAAYEKNKKRTV
;
A
#
# COMPACT_ATOMS: atom_id res chain seq x y z
N MET A 1 4.90 1.23 -0.51
CA MET A 1 4.24 2.45 0.00
C MET A 1 4.51 2.70 1.48
N TRP A 2 4.14 1.79 2.38
CA TRP A 2 4.23 1.94 3.85
C TRP A 2 5.61 2.34 4.43
N ARG A 3 6.72 1.90 3.83
CA ARG A 3 8.08 2.21 4.34
C ARG A 3 8.42 3.70 4.30
N TYR A 4 8.11 4.39 3.20
CA TYR A 4 8.38 5.83 3.06
C TYR A 4 7.50 6.64 4.01
N GLN A 5 6.22 6.28 4.08
CA GLN A 5 5.25 6.95 4.94
C GLN A 5 5.56 6.77 6.43
N TRP A 6 6.09 5.61 6.85
CA TRP A 6 6.55 5.43 8.24
C TRP A 6 7.74 6.32 8.60
N CYS A 7 8.75 6.41 7.73
CA CYS A 7 9.92 7.25 7.95
C CYS A 7 9.58 8.75 7.89
N GLU A 8 8.62 9.14 7.05
CA GLU A 8 8.11 10.52 6.93
C GLU A 8 6.81 10.77 7.71
N LYS A 9 6.46 9.91 8.69
CA LYS A 9 5.18 9.99 9.44
C LYS A 9 4.98 11.29 10.24
N ASN A 10 6.07 12.02 10.47
CA ASN A 10 6.03 13.32 11.14
C ASN A 10 5.59 14.44 10.19
N LEU A 11 5.58 14.20 8.87
CA LEU A 11 5.27 15.19 7.84
C LEU A 11 3.83 15.08 7.32
N VAL A 12 3.21 13.89 7.43
CA VAL A 12 1.85 13.61 6.95
C VAL A 12 0.96 13.04 8.06
N GLN A 13 -0.36 13.09 7.87
CA GLN A 13 -1.37 12.72 8.88
C GLN A 13 -1.62 11.21 8.96
N THR A 14 -0.56 10.44 9.23
CA THR A 14 -0.63 8.97 9.30
C THR A 14 -1.48 8.43 10.45
N GLU A 15 -1.76 9.24 11.46
CA GLU A 15 -2.65 8.90 12.56
C GLU A 15 -4.09 8.61 12.11
N SER A 16 -4.51 9.12 10.94
CA SER A 16 -5.78 8.75 10.32
C SER A 16 -5.90 7.24 10.05
N LEU A 17 -4.77 6.57 9.78
CA LEU A 17 -4.69 5.13 9.53
C LEU A 17 -4.86 4.27 10.78
N LEU A 18 -4.84 4.87 11.98
CA LEU A 18 -4.85 4.16 13.25
C LEU A 18 -6.16 4.37 14.03
N ARG A 19 -7.16 5.02 13.44
CA ARG A 19 -8.41 5.39 14.10
C ARG A 19 -9.57 4.49 13.69
N PHE A 20 -10.55 4.38 14.58
CA PHE A 20 -11.83 3.70 14.31
C PHE A 20 -11.64 2.28 13.74
N GLU A 21 -12.32 1.98 12.63
CA GLU A 21 -12.29 0.70 11.92
C GLU A 21 -10.91 0.33 11.34
N LEU A 22 -9.96 1.26 11.31
CA LEU A 22 -8.61 1.03 10.83
C LEU A 22 -7.63 0.60 11.95
N ASP A 23 -8.05 0.63 13.23
CA ASP A 23 -7.25 0.07 14.32
C ASP A 23 -7.26 -1.46 14.24
N PHE A 24 -6.08 -2.07 14.31
CA PHE A 24 -5.93 -3.54 14.27
C PHE A 24 -6.70 -4.28 15.36
N ARG A 25 -6.95 -3.64 16.51
CA ARG A 25 -7.71 -4.24 17.61
C ARG A 25 -9.17 -4.52 17.24
N ALA A 26 -9.72 -3.74 16.32
CA ALA A 26 -11.07 -3.91 15.80
C ALA A 26 -11.17 -5.09 14.80
N ASN A 27 -10.03 -5.57 14.28
CA ASN A 27 -9.96 -6.40 13.09
C ASN A 27 -9.40 -7.82 13.32
N TYR A 28 -9.36 -8.28 14.57
CA TYR A 28 -8.98 -9.65 14.87
C TYR A 28 -10.03 -10.66 14.43
N LEU A 29 -9.55 -11.83 13.98
CA LEU A 29 -10.41 -12.91 13.53
C LEU A 29 -10.78 -13.86 14.65
N LYS A 30 -12.03 -14.31 14.62
CA LYS A 30 -12.51 -15.43 15.44
C LYS A 30 -12.11 -16.76 14.80
N VAL A 31 -11.97 -17.79 15.62
CA VAL A 31 -11.72 -19.16 15.14
C VAL A 31 -12.82 -19.62 14.17
N SER A 32 -14.09 -19.27 14.43
CA SER A 32 -15.18 -19.60 13.52
C SER A 32 -15.01 -19.02 12.12
N GLN A 33 -14.47 -17.81 12.00
CA GLN A 33 -14.22 -17.15 10.72
C GLN A 33 -13.08 -17.81 9.93
N LEU A 34 -12.10 -18.38 10.62
CA LEU A 34 -10.96 -19.07 9.99
C LEU A 34 -11.33 -20.46 9.43
N PHE A 35 -12.28 -21.14 10.07
CA PHE A 35 -12.57 -22.57 9.83
C PHE A 35 -13.96 -22.84 9.26
N PHE A 36 -15.02 -22.21 9.79
CA PHE A 36 -16.42 -22.62 9.56
C PHE A 36 -17.23 -21.62 8.74
N ASP A 37 -16.93 -20.33 8.86
CA ASP A 37 -17.63 -19.28 8.14
C ASP A 37 -17.39 -19.40 6.63
N ARG A 38 -18.46 -19.37 5.86
CA ARG A 38 -18.44 -19.43 4.39
C ARG A 38 -19.19 -18.27 3.75
N ILE A 39 -19.50 -17.23 4.52
CA ILE A 39 -20.16 -16.04 4.00
C ILE A 39 -19.27 -15.43 2.91
N TRP A 40 -19.85 -15.14 1.76
CA TRP A 40 -19.23 -14.38 0.68
C TRP A 40 -20.08 -13.16 0.38
N GLY A 41 -19.82 -12.11 1.13
CA GLY A 41 -20.42 -10.80 0.97
C GLY A 41 -19.42 -9.78 0.44
N TYR A 42 -19.92 -8.58 0.20
CA TYR A 42 -19.17 -7.46 -0.36
C TYR A 42 -19.09 -6.28 0.62
N GLY A 43 -19.16 -6.58 1.92
CA GLY A 43 -18.95 -5.59 2.96
C GLY A 43 -17.47 -5.47 3.33
N THR A 44 -17.19 -4.64 4.33
CA THR A 44 -15.84 -4.32 4.78
C THR A 44 -15.47 -5.12 6.03
N SER A 45 -14.19 -5.07 6.41
CA SER A 45 -13.73 -5.58 7.69
C SER A 45 -14.23 -4.66 8.82
N ILE A 46 -15.40 -4.99 9.36
CA ILE A 46 -15.98 -4.32 10.53
C ILE A 46 -16.06 -5.30 11.72
N PRO A 47 -15.90 -4.83 12.96
CA PRO A 47 -16.11 -5.63 14.16
C PRO A 47 -17.50 -6.25 14.17
N GLY A 48 -17.56 -7.57 14.27
CA GLY A 48 -18.81 -8.31 14.41
C GLY A 48 -19.10 -9.25 13.23
N PRO A 49 -20.21 -9.99 13.30
CA PRO A 49 -20.61 -10.97 12.29
C PRO A 49 -21.16 -10.33 10.99
N GLU A 50 -21.34 -9.01 10.96
CA GLU A 50 -22.13 -8.32 9.93
C GLU A 50 -21.33 -7.82 8.73
N GLY A 51 -19.99 -7.85 8.79
CA GLY A 51 -19.14 -7.30 7.72
C GLY A 51 -19.23 -8.04 6.39
N GLY A 52 -19.75 -9.27 6.39
CA GLY A 52 -19.93 -10.08 5.17
C GLY A 52 -18.64 -10.44 4.42
N MET A 53 -17.47 -9.94 4.85
CA MET A 53 -16.18 -10.26 4.27
C MET A 53 -15.73 -11.66 4.72
N ASN A 54 -15.26 -12.47 3.77
CA ASN A 54 -14.76 -13.81 4.05
C ASN A 54 -13.31 -13.76 4.57
N PHE A 55 -13.05 -14.45 5.69
CA PHE A 55 -11.72 -14.55 6.31
C PHE A 55 -11.23 -16.00 6.44
N GLN A 56 -11.83 -16.92 5.69
CA GLN A 56 -11.51 -18.32 5.72
C GLN A 56 -10.16 -18.57 5.02
N ILE A 57 -9.35 -19.48 5.57
CA ILE A 57 -8.12 -19.97 4.90
C ILE A 57 -8.44 -20.95 3.77
N GLY A 58 -9.62 -21.59 3.85
CA GLY A 58 -10.07 -22.66 2.96
C GLY A 58 -9.75 -24.05 3.55
N TRP A 59 -10.72 -24.96 3.48
CA TRP A 59 -10.54 -26.32 4.00
C TRP A 59 -9.40 -27.10 3.34
N PRO A 60 -9.19 -27.04 2.01
CA PRO A 60 -8.06 -27.71 1.38
C PRO A 60 -6.73 -27.27 2.00
N ASN A 61 -6.53 -25.97 2.19
CA ASN A 61 -5.33 -25.41 2.82
C ASN A 61 -5.15 -25.88 4.28
N TRP A 62 -6.23 -25.94 5.06
CA TRP A 62 -6.21 -26.51 6.41
C TRP A 62 -5.81 -27.99 6.42
N TRP A 63 -6.36 -28.80 5.51
CA TRP A 63 -6.01 -30.20 5.38
C TRP A 63 -4.55 -30.39 4.99
N LEU A 64 -4.02 -29.60 4.05
CA LEU A 64 -2.61 -29.67 3.66
C LEU A 64 -1.67 -29.38 4.83
N ALA A 65 -1.97 -28.35 5.63
CA ALA A 65 -1.21 -28.05 6.83
C ALA A 65 -1.31 -29.17 7.88
N ALA A 66 -2.53 -29.66 8.14
CA ALA A 66 -2.79 -30.72 9.11
C ALA A 66 -2.13 -32.05 8.73
N ILE A 67 -2.14 -32.42 7.45
CA ILE A 67 -1.50 -33.64 6.92
C ILE A 67 0.03 -33.51 6.93
N SER A 68 0.57 -32.31 6.66
CA SER A 68 2.01 -32.08 6.63
C SER A 68 2.69 -32.31 7.98
N LEU A 69 2.00 -32.02 9.09
CA LEU A 69 2.53 -32.17 10.44
C LEU A 69 2.93 -33.62 10.79
N PRO A 70 2.05 -34.63 10.71
CA PRO A 70 2.45 -36.02 10.96
C PRO A 70 3.44 -36.53 9.91
N LEU A 71 3.30 -36.13 8.63
CA LEU A 71 4.23 -36.51 7.56
C LEU A 71 5.66 -36.06 7.83
N LEU A 72 5.86 -34.93 8.52
CA LEU A 72 7.19 -34.48 8.92
C LEU A 72 7.94 -35.51 9.77
N PHE A 73 7.21 -36.25 10.62
CA PHE A 73 7.76 -37.26 11.52
C PHE A 73 7.87 -38.64 10.86
N VAL A 74 6.85 -39.04 10.09
CA VAL A 74 6.79 -40.41 9.53
C VAL A 74 7.46 -40.56 8.16
N ALA A 75 7.55 -39.49 7.36
CA ALA A 75 8.11 -39.59 6.01
C ALA A 75 9.64 -39.77 6.03
N LYS A 76 10.12 -40.68 5.18
CA LYS A 76 11.55 -40.95 4.97
C LYS A 76 12.16 -39.89 4.03
N ILE A 77 12.38 -38.68 4.53
CA ILE A 77 12.91 -37.54 3.78
C ILE A 77 14.25 -37.04 4.35
N LYS A 78 15.05 -36.36 3.51
CA LYS A 78 16.34 -35.78 3.91
C LYS A 78 16.18 -34.74 5.02
N LYS A 79 17.16 -34.65 5.94
CA LYS A 79 17.16 -33.69 7.07
C LYS A 79 16.91 -32.24 6.64
N LYS A 80 17.53 -31.79 5.54
CA LYS A 80 17.32 -30.44 4.99
C LYS A 80 15.86 -30.16 4.62
N MET A 81 15.16 -31.15 4.04
CA MET A 81 13.73 -31.04 3.72
C MET A 81 12.88 -31.00 4.98
N LYS A 82 13.19 -31.80 6.00
CA LYS A 82 12.49 -31.74 7.30
C LYS A 82 12.56 -30.34 7.91
N ILE A 83 13.75 -29.74 7.91
CA ILE A 83 13.95 -28.38 8.44
C ILE A 83 13.13 -27.37 7.62
N LEU A 84 13.17 -27.44 6.29
CA LEU A 84 12.39 -26.54 5.43
C LEU A 84 10.88 -26.65 5.71
N VAL A 85 10.35 -27.87 5.76
CA VAL A 85 8.92 -28.11 6.03
C VAL A 85 8.54 -27.64 7.44
N ALA A 86 9.40 -27.88 8.44
CA ALA A 86 9.18 -27.38 9.80
C ALA A 86 9.14 -25.84 9.86
N LEU A 87 10.02 -25.16 9.11
CA LEU A 87 10.00 -23.69 9.00
C LEU A 87 8.73 -23.18 8.32
N ILE A 88 8.27 -23.86 7.26
CA ILE A 88 7.02 -23.48 6.57
C ILE A 88 5.81 -23.71 7.49
N LEU A 89 5.75 -24.84 8.20
CA LEU A 89 4.71 -25.11 9.21
C LEU A 89 4.74 -24.08 10.35
N GLY A 90 5.93 -23.72 10.85
CA GLY A 90 6.08 -22.68 11.85
C GLY A 90 5.62 -21.31 11.34
N THR A 91 5.91 -20.99 10.08
CA THR A 91 5.47 -19.74 9.43
C THR A 91 3.95 -19.72 9.28
N PHE A 92 3.34 -20.84 8.85
CA PHE A 92 1.89 -21.00 8.76
C PHE A 92 1.23 -20.82 10.13
N ALA A 93 1.74 -21.49 11.17
CA ALA A 93 1.19 -21.38 12.52
C ALA A 93 1.32 -19.95 13.07
N LEU A 94 2.48 -19.30 12.86
CA LEU A 94 2.69 -17.91 13.25
C LEU A 94 1.76 -16.97 12.50
N SER A 95 1.58 -17.13 11.19
CA SER A 95 0.71 -16.26 10.40
C SER A 95 -0.76 -16.39 10.83
N VAL A 96 -1.24 -17.60 11.09
CA VAL A 96 -2.58 -17.81 11.71
C VAL A 96 -2.65 -17.18 13.10
N PHE A 97 -1.63 -17.37 13.93
CA PHE A 97 -1.62 -16.78 15.27
C PHE A 97 -1.72 -15.25 15.24
N MET A 98 -1.02 -14.61 14.30
CA MET A 98 -1.04 -13.16 14.11
C MET A 98 -2.42 -12.59 13.74
N THR A 99 -3.34 -13.41 13.19
CA THR A 99 -4.71 -12.95 12.92
C THR A 99 -5.61 -12.98 14.15
N HIS A 100 -5.20 -13.63 15.24
CA HIS A 100 -6.00 -13.86 16.43
C HIS A 100 -5.65 -12.87 17.54
N ASN A 101 -6.63 -12.48 18.37
CA ASN A 101 -6.44 -11.46 19.42
C ASN A 101 -5.37 -11.83 20.47
N LYS A 102 -5.05 -13.12 20.63
CA LYS A 102 -3.97 -13.59 21.52
C LYS A 102 -2.58 -13.10 21.08
N SER A 103 -2.42 -12.70 19.83
CA SER A 103 -1.19 -12.07 19.35
C SER A 103 -1.06 -10.58 19.71
N THR A 104 -2.03 -9.98 20.44
CA THR A 104 -2.05 -8.54 20.74
C THR A 104 -0.76 -8.02 21.37
N PHE A 105 -0.09 -8.81 22.21
CA PHE A 105 1.18 -8.40 22.78
C PHE A 105 2.25 -8.12 21.70
N ILE A 106 2.25 -8.85 20.59
CA ILE A 106 3.17 -8.62 19.46
C ILE A 106 2.80 -7.30 18.77
N TRP A 107 1.52 -7.12 18.44
CA TRP A 107 1.03 -5.93 17.74
C TRP A 107 1.21 -4.63 18.52
N VAL A 108 1.04 -4.66 19.85
CA VAL A 108 1.21 -3.48 20.70
C VAL A 108 2.67 -3.07 20.81
N ASN A 109 3.57 -4.05 20.92
CA ASN A 109 5.01 -3.82 21.13
C ASN A 109 5.76 -3.50 19.83
N ILE A 110 5.31 -4.01 18.68
CA ILE A 110 5.94 -3.71 17.38
C ILE A 110 5.16 -2.59 16.69
N SER A 111 5.63 -1.36 16.86
CA SER A 111 4.95 -0.15 16.41
C SER A 111 4.61 -0.12 14.91
N LEU A 112 5.45 -0.75 14.07
CA LEU A 112 5.21 -0.88 12.62
C LEU A 112 3.97 -1.71 12.29
N LEU A 113 3.65 -2.73 13.10
CA LEU A 113 2.49 -3.59 12.85
C LEU A 113 1.18 -2.82 12.94
N LYS A 114 1.10 -1.75 13.73
CA LYS A 114 -0.11 -0.93 13.84
C LYS A 114 -0.58 -0.37 12.48
N TYR A 115 0.37 -0.11 11.58
CA TYR A 115 0.12 0.42 10.23
C TYR A 115 -0.21 -0.68 9.22
N PHE A 116 -0.09 -1.96 9.60
CA PHE A 116 -0.69 -3.02 8.80
C PHE A 116 -2.22 -3.02 8.92
N GLN A 117 -2.79 -2.35 9.95
CA GLN A 117 -4.21 -2.09 10.21
C GLN A 117 -5.10 -3.32 10.42
N PHE A 118 -4.84 -4.40 9.69
CA PHE A 118 -5.73 -5.53 9.55
C PHE A 118 -4.97 -6.82 9.81
N PRO A 119 -5.10 -7.43 11.00
CA PRO A 119 -4.46 -8.70 11.34
C PRO A 119 -4.74 -9.81 10.34
N TRP A 120 -5.94 -9.83 9.75
CA TRP A 120 -6.29 -10.78 8.70
C TRP A 120 -5.43 -10.69 7.44
N ARG A 121 -4.63 -9.64 7.22
CA ARG A 121 -3.63 -9.61 6.12
C ARG A 121 -2.63 -10.76 6.22
N PHE A 122 -2.38 -11.30 7.42
CA PHE A 122 -1.56 -12.50 7.60
C PHE A 122 -2.19 -13.78 7.02
N LEU A 123 -3.48 -13.79 6.68
CA LEU A 123 -4.10 -14.88 5.93
C LEU A 123 -3.42 -15.13 4.59
N SER A 124 -2.93 -14.08 3.91
CA SER A 124 -2.18 -14.22 2.66
C SER A 124 -0.94 -15.11 2.83
N LEU A 125 -0.20 -14.90 3.92
CA LEU A 125 0.95 -15.71 4.29
C LEU A 125 0.55 -17.13 4.70
N SER A 126 -0.57 -17.29 5.42
CA SER A 126 -1.12 -18.61 5.77
C SER A 126 -1.51 -19.41 4.53
N ILE A 127 -2.17 -18.80 3.55
CA ILE A 127 -2.62 -19.46 2.32
C ILE A 127 -1.41 -19.83 1.45
N PHE A 128 -0.44 -18.92 1.32
CA PHE A 128 0.79 -19.19 0.58
C PHE A 128 1.60 -20.34 1.19
N THR A 129 1.82 -20.31 2.51
CA THR A 129 2.60 -21.35 3.19
C THR A 129 1.89 -22.70 3.18
N SER A 130 0.57 -22.75 3.36
CA SER A 130 -0.20 -24.00 3.23
C SER A 130 -0.21 -24.56 1.80
N ALA A 131 -0.19 -23.72 0.77
CA ALA A 131 -0.02 -24.21 -0.61
C ALA A 131 1.36 -24.85 -0.83
N LEU A 132 2.43 -24.28 -0.27
CA LEU A 132 3.77 -24.90 -0.29
C LEU A 132 3.80 -26.24 0.46
N LEU A 133 3.09 -26.33 1.58
CA LEU A 133 2.89 -27.59 2.30
C LEU A 133 2.16 -28.63 1.43
N GLY A 134 1.25 -28.21 0.55
CA GLY A 134 0.68 -29.08 -0.48
C GLY A 134 1.73 -29.72 -1.40
N GLY A 135 2.73 -28.94 -1.83
CA GLY A 135 3.87 -29.48 -2.58
C GLY A 135 4.65 -30.54 -1.80
N PHE A 136 4.82 -30.34 -0.49
CA PHE A 136 5.41 -31.35 0.38
C PHE A 136 4.55 -32.63 0.47
N VAL A 137 3.24 -32.50 0.69
CA VAL A 137 2.30 -33.63 0.73
C VAL A 137 2.39 -34.46 -0.55
N VAL A 138 2.42 -33.81 -1.72
CA VAL A 138 2.58 -34.51 -3.00
C VAL A 138 3.97 -35.18 -3.10
N SER A 139 5.03 -34.52 -2.64
CA SER A 139 6.41 -35.03 -2.79
C SER A 139 6.67 -36.36 -2.09
N VAL A 140 5.92 -36.67 -1.01
CA VAL A 140 6.06 -37.93 -0.26
C VAL A 140 5.22 -39.07 -0.84
N VAL A 141 4.33 -38.76 -1.79
CA VAL A 141 3.54 -39.76 -2.52
C VAL A 141 4.41 -40.40 -3.59
N LYS A 142 4.21 -41.71 -3.85
CA LYS A 142 4.89 -42.45 -4.93
C LYS A 142 4.71 -41.73 -6.25
N THR A 143 5.77 -41.59 -7.05
CA THR A 143 5.80 -40.79 -8.29
C THR A 143 4.59 -41.00 -9.21
N LYS A 144 4.18 -42.26 -9.43
CA LYS A 144 3.01 -42.59 -10.28
C LYS A 144 1.67 -42.00 -9.80
N TRP A 145 1.55 -41.70 -8.50
CA TRP A 145 0.33 -41.17 -7.90
C TRP A 145 0.34 -39.64 -7.72
N GLN A 146 1.51 -38.99 -7.91
CA GLN A 146 1.66 -37.56 -7.66
C GLN A 146 0.73 -36.70 -8.53
N ILE A 147 0.55 -37.07 -9.80
CA ILE A 147 -0.35 -36.36 -10.72
C ILE A 147 -1.80 -36.42 -10.21
N TYR A 148 -2.28 -37.59 -9.77
CA TYR A 148 -3.65 -37.77 -9.31
C TYR A 148 -3.90 -37.03 -7.99
N VAL A 149 -2.96 -37.07 -7.04
CA VAL A 149 -3.06 -36.32 -5.78
C VAL A 149 -3.04 -34.81 -6.05
N SER A 150 -2.19 -34.35 -6.97
CA SER A 150 -2.15 -32.94 -7.36
C SER A 150 -3.48 -32.49 -7.99
N LEU A 151 -4.02 -33.28 -8.93
CA LEU A 151 -5.31 -33.02 -9.54
C LEU A 151 -6.44 -33.00 -8.51
N LEU A 152 -6.43 -33.93 -7.56
CA LEU A 152 -7.42 -33.96 -6.47
C LEU A 152 -7.33 -32.68 -5.61
N ILE A 153 -6.14 -32.25 -5.22
CA ILE A 153 -5.96 -31.00 -4.45
C ILE A 153 -6.50 -29.80 -5.24
N ILE A 154 -6.19 -29.72 -6.54
CA ILE A 154 -6.67 -28.65 -7.43
C ILE A 154 -8.20 -28.66 -7.52
N ILE A 155 -8.80 -29.83 -7.78
CA ILE A 155 -10.26 -29.99 -7.90
C ILE A 155 -10.95 -29.59 -6.59
N LEU A 156 -10.47 -30.08 -5.44
CA LEU A 156 -11.04 -29.72 -4.14
C LEU A 156 -10.92 -28.21 -3.89
N SER A 157 -9.79 -27.61 -4.24
CA SER A 157 -9.57 -26.16 -4.11
C SER A 157 -10.56 -25.37 -4.95
N ILE A 158 -10.83 -25.77 -6.19
CA ILE A 158 -11.80 -25.11 -7.06
C ILE A 158 -13.23 -25.33 -6.53
N VAL A 159 -13.62 -26.57 -6.25
CA VAL A 159 -14.99 -26.91 -5.84
C VAL A 159 -15.39 -26.21 -4.56
N PHE A 160 -14.53 -26.20 -3.54
CA PHE A 160 -14.85 -25.55 -2.26
C PHE A 160 -14.85 -24.03 -2.32
N ASN A 161 -14.19 -23.43 -3.31
CA ASN A 161 -14.11 -21.97 -3.46
C ASN A 161 -14.94 -21.43 -4.64
N TRP A 162 -15.63 -22.29 -5.41
CA TRP A 162 -16.34 -21.91 -6.63
C TRP A 162 -17.34 -20.76 -6.40
N ASN A 163 -18.03 -20.78 -5.27
CA ASN A 163 -19.04 -19.77 -4.93
C ASN A 163 -18.47 -18.39 -4.62
N TYR A 164 -17.14 -18.26 -4.47
CA TYR A 164 -16.46 -16.99 -4.18
C TYR A 164 -16.10 -16.20 -5.45
N PHE A 165 -16.14 -16.82 -6.64
CA PHE A 165 -15.87 -16.13 -7.91
C PHE A 165 -17.12 -15.43 -8.48
N LYS A 166 -17.79 -14.63 -7.64
CA LYS A 166 -19.00 -13.89 -8.02
C LYS A 166 -18.76 -12.39 -7.83
N PRO A 167 -19.03 -11.55 -8.85
CA PRO A 167 -19.02 -10.10 -8.71
C PRO A 167 -20.35 -9.60 -8.12
N LYS A 168 -20.30 -8.48 -7.38
CA LYS A 168 -21.52 -7.89 -6.77
C LYS A 168 -22.45 -7.33 -7.84
N VAL A 169 -21.87 -6.49 -8.71
CA VAL A 169 -22.56 -5.72 -9.74
C VAL A 169 -21.56 -5.49 -10.88
N PHE A 170 -22.04 -5.57 -12.12
CA PHE A 170 -21.35 -5.04 -13.28
C PHE A 170 -21.93 -3.68 -13.61
N TYR A 171 -21.10 -2.64 -13.61
CA TYR A 171 -21.52 -1.29 -13.96
C TYR A 171 -21.33 -1.07 -15.47
N PRO A 172 -22.34 -0.61 -16.23
CA PRO A 172 -22.23 -0.31 -17.64
C PRO A 172 -21.57 1.07 -17.85
N VAL A 173 -20.33 1.24 -17.39
CA VAL A 173 -19.59 2.51 -17.43
C VAL A 173 -18.28 2.28 -18.17
N ASN A 174 -17.95 3.18 -19.11
CA ASN A 174 -16.65 3.17 -19.80
C ASN A 174 -15.64 4.12 -19.14
N ASP A 175 -14.37 4.02 -19.54
CA ASP A 175 -13.28 4.82 -18.95
C ASP A 175 -13.52 6.33 -19.08
N SER A 176 -14.05 6.80 -20.22
CA SER A 176 -14.33 8.22 -20.43
C SER A 176 -15.38 8.74 -19.45
N GLN A 177 -16.41 7.96 -19.16
CA GLN A 177 -17.43 8.31 -18.18
C GLN A 177 -16.87 8.23 -16.75
N LYS A 178 -16.01 7.25 -16.47
CA LYS A 178 -15.43 7.06 -15.13
C LYS A 178 -14.40 8.14 -14.78
N LEU A 179 -13.68 8.66 -15.77
CA LEU A 179 -12.61 9.64 -15.64
C LEU A 179 -13.06 11.08 -15.95
N SER A 180 -14.37 11.33 -16.00
CA SER A 180 -14.92 12.68 -16.17
C SER A 180 -16.05 12.98 -15.20
N GLY A 181 -16.38 14.27 -15.07
CA GLY A 181 -17.51 14.77 -14.28
C GLY A 181 -17.50 14.30 -12.82
N GLU A 182 -18.69 14.00 -12.30
CA GLU A 182 -18.90 13.66 -10.89
C GLU A 182 -18.18 12.36 -10.48
N LEU A 183 -18.12 11.35 -11.37
CA LEU A 183 -17.46 10.08 -11.07
C LEU A 183 -15.94 10.23 -10.87
N TRP A 184 -15.34 11.18 -11.57
CA TRP A 184 -13.95 11.55 -11.36
C TRP A 184 -13.75 12.31 -10.04
N ASP A 185 -14.66 13.22 -9.73
CA ASP A 185 -14.61 13.99 -8.48
C ASP A 185 -14.75 13.09 -7.25
N GLN A 186 -15.65 12.09 -7.29
CA GLN A 186 -15.78 11.10 -6.23
C GLN A 186 -14.49 10.29 -6.02
N GLN A 187 -13.80 9.92 -7.10
CA GLN A 187 -12.53 9.19 -7.00
C GLN A 187 -11.41 10.03 -6.38
N LYS A 188 -11.30 11.30 -6.76
CA LYS A 188 -10.32 12.22 -6.16
C LYS A 188 -10.52 12.43 -4.66
N LYS A 189 -11.78 12.38 -4.20
CA LYS A 189 -12.16 12.57 -2.79
C LYS A 189 -12.06 11.30 -1.94
N GLY A 190 -11.86 10.13 -2.57
CA GLY A 190 -11.86 8.84 -1.88
C GLY A 190 -10.55 8.50 -1.12
N ALA A 191 -9.53 9.34 -1.22
CA ALA A 191 -8.26 9.11 -0.53
C ALA A 191 -8.39 9.42 0.97
N LEU A 192 -7.78 8.58 1.81
CA LEU A 192 -7.60 8.90 3.22
C LEU A 192 -6.65 10.10 3.37
N LEU A 193 -6.68 10.73 4.54
CA LEU A 193 -5.84 11.89 4.84
C LEU A 193 -4.37 11.52 5.10
N ASP A 194 -3.99 10.27 4.90
CA ASP A 194 -2.71 9.72 5.30
C ASP A 194 -1.52 10.25 4.49
N TYR A 195 -1.78 10.87 3.34
CA TYR A 195 -0.81 11.61 2.53
C TYR A 195 -0.92 13.13 2.67
N LEU A 196 -1.93 13.64 3.38
CA LEU A 196 -2.10 15.06 3.60
C LEU A 196 -0.97 15.56 4.54
N PRO A 197 -0.25 16.64 4.21
CA PRO A 197 0.74 17.21 5.10
C PRO A 197 0.13 17.62 6.44
N LYS A 198 0.90 17.53 7.53
CA LYS A 198 0.44 17.98 8.86
C LYS A 198 0.19 19.49 8.94
N THR A 199 0.76 20.25 8.01
CA THR A 199 0.56 21.70 7.88
C THR A 199 -0.77 22.07 7.22
N ALA A 200 -1.52 21.10 6.67
CA ALA A 200 -2.72 21.33 5.89
C ALA A 200 -3.96 20.75 6.59
N LEU A 201 -5.08 21.48 6.53
CA LEU A 201 -6.39 20.92 6.84
C LEU A 201 -7.02 20.27 5.60
N GLU A 202 -7.92 19.32 5.84
CA GLU A 202 -8.63 18.61 4.78
C GLU A 202 -9.38 19.62 3.87
N PRO A 203 -9.10 19.62 2.55
CA PRO A 203 -9.77 20.53 1.64
C PRO A 203 -11.24 20.10 1.45
N ARG A 204 -12.16 21.05 1.58
CA ARG A 204 -13.59 20.82 1.29
C ARG A 204 -13.96 21.00 -0.17
N GLU A 205 -13.04 21.52 -0.97
CA GLU A 205 -13.24 21.91 -2.36
C GLU A 205 -12.15 21.29 -3.24
N ALA A 206 -12.42 21.21 -4.55
CA ALA A 206 -11.42 20.79 -5.51
C ALA A 206 -10.23 21.77 -5.52
N ALA A 207 -9.03 21.26 -5.81
CA ALA A 207 -7.88 22.11 -6.06
C ALA A 207 -8.19 23.04 -7.26
N PRO A 208 -8.03 24.37 -7.12
CA PRO A 208 -8.25 25.29 -8.23
C PRO A 208 -7.32 25.01 -9.40
N ALA A 209 -7.78 25.34 -10.61
CA ALA A 209 -7.01 25.11 -11.84
C ALA A 209 -5.77 26.00 -11.95
N GLY A 210 -5.67 27.06 -11.15
CA GLY A 210 -4.55 28.01 -11.16
C GLY A 210 -4.35 28.70 -9.81
N PRO A 211 -3.36 29.62 -9.73
CA PRO A 211 -3.07 30.39 -8.53
C PRO A 211 -4.27 31.26 -8.12
N ILE A 212 -4.45 31.41 -6.81
CA ILE A 212 -5.54 32.16 -6.19
C ILE A 212 -4.98 33.47 -5.66
N ILE A 213 -5.62 34.57 -6.01
CA ILE A 213 -5.24 35.91 -5.55
C ILE A 213 -5.95 36.14 -4.21
N LYS A 214 -5.19 36.25 -3.12
CA LYS A 214 -5.73 36.51 -1.77
C LYS A 214 -5.88 38.00 -1.48
N SER A 215 -4.95 38.79 -2.00
CA SER A 215 -4.96 40.26 -1.90
C SER A 215 -4.24 40.87 -3.10
N GLY A 216 -4.58 42.12 -3.42
CA GLY A 216 -4.04 42.85 -4.56
C GLY A 216 -4.68 42.49 -5.90
N GLN A 217 -4.11 43.02 -6.97
CA GLN A 217 -4.52 42.84 -8.35
C GLN A 217 -3.37 42.20 -9.12
N VAL A 218 -3.61 40.97 -9.58
CA VAL A 218 -2.62 40.16 -10.29
C VAL A 218 -3.28 39.50 -11.49
N GLU A 219 -2.63 39.58 -12.65
CA GLU A 219 -2.96 38.74 -13.79
C GLU A 219 -1.99 37.53 -13.80
N THR A 220 -2.54 36.31 -13.82
CA THR A 220 -1.73 35.09 -13.88
C THR A 220 -1.82 34.45 -15.26
N ILE A 221 -0.68 34.08 -15.83
CA ILE A 221 -0.58 33.59 -17.20
C ILE A 221 0.17 32.25 -17.21
N GLY A 222 -0.42 31.25 -17.86
CA GLY A 222 0.25 30.00 -18.19
C GLY A 222 0.63 29.15 -16.98
N PHE A 223 -0.29 28.91 -16.04
CA PHE A 223 -0.02 28.01 -14.92
C PHE A 223 0.12 26.56 -15.38
N VAL A 224 1.29 25.99 -15.12
CA VAL A 224 1.61 24.59 -15.38
C VAL A 224 1.96 23.93 -14.06
N ASN A 225 1.22 22.88 -13.70
CA ASN A 225 1.48 22.08 -12.51
C ASN A 225 1.90 20.66 -12.90
N ARG A 226 3.07 20.23 -12.41
CA ARG A 226 3.66 18.91 -12.62
C ARG A 226 3.87 18.24 -11.27
N SER A 227 4.18 16.95 -11.27
CA SER A 227 4.30 16.16 -10.03
C SER A 227 5.36 16.65 -9.04
N ASN A 228 6.39 17.36 -9.52
CA ASN A 228 7.51 17.86 -8.69
C ASN A 228 7.86 19.33 -8.94
N SER A 229 7.04 20.04 -9.73
CA SER A 229 7.32 21.42 -10.09
C SER A 229 6.05 22.13 -10.56
N TRP A 230 6.04 23.44 -10.44
CA TRP A 230 5.00 24.30 -11.00
C TRP A 230 5.61 25.61 -11.47
N GLU A 231 4.99 26.24 -12.45
CA GLU A 231 5.44 27.54 -12.98
C GLU A 231 4.28 28.36 -13.52
N PHE A 232 4.40 29.69 -13.45
CA PHE A 232 3.50 30.65 -14.07
C PHE A 232 4.15 32.03 -14.16
N THR A 233 3.56 32.92 -14.95
CA THR A 233 3.91 34.35 -14.98
C THR A 233 2.85 35.14 -14.23
N ALA A 234 3.26 36.11 -13.42
CA ALA A 234 2.37 36.99 -12.67
C ALA A 234 2.68 38.46 -12.99
N LYS A 235 1.66 39.19 -13.44
CA LYS A 235 1.71 40.66 -13.59
C LYS A 235 1.00 41.29 -12.40
N VAL A 236 1.76 41.89 -11.51
CA VAL A 236 1.30 42.41 -10.21
C VAL A 236 1.17 43.92 -10.31
N ALA A 237 -0.05 44.45 -10.16
CA ALA A 237 -0.31 45.89 -10.26
C ALA A 237 -0.07 46.63 -8.94
N ASN A 238 -0.46 46.03 -7.82
CA ASN A 238 -0.19 46.50 -6.46
C ASN A 238 0.29 45.33 -5.59
N LYS A 239 0.87 45.62 -4.42
CA LYS A 239 1.36 44.57 -3.51
C LYS A 239 0.29 43.50 -3.31
N ALA A 240 0.62 42.26 -3.65
CA ALA A 240 -0.33 41.17 -3.74
C ALA A 240 0.18 39.90 -3.06
N GLU A 241 -0.76 39.10 -2.58
CA GLU A 241 -0.50 37.74 -2.09
C GLU A 241 -1.16 36.73 -3.02
N ILE A 242 -0.35 35.81 -3.53
CA ILE A 242 -0.77 34.77 -4.46
C ILE A 242 -0.60 33.42 -3.75
N GLU A 243 -1.68 32.67 -3.59
CA GLU A 243 -1.68 31.29 -3.09
C GLU A 243 -1.65 30.30 -4.27
N ILE A 244 -0.68 29.41 -4.28
CA ILE A 244 -0.54 28.37 -5.30
C ILE A 244 -1.38 27.16 -4.86
N PRO A 245 -2.13 26.48 -5.75
CA PRO A 245 -2.93 25.30 -5.42
C PRO A 245 -2.08 24.04 -5.19
N VAL A 246 -1.00 24.16 -4.41
CA VAL A 246 -0.03 23.13 -4.07
C VAL A 246 0.22 23.17 -2.56
N PHE A 247 -0.01 22.05 -1.89
CA PHE A 247 0.30 21.90 -0.47
C PHE A 247 1.81 21.96 -0.24
N TYR A 248 2.20 22.61 0.85
CA TYR A 248 3.58 22.60 1.30
C TYR A 248 3.96 21.20 1.81
N PHE A 249 5.12 20.75 1.37
CA PHE A 249 5.86 19.60 1.87
C PHE A 249 7.34 20.01 2.00
N PRO A 250 8.12 19.49 2.96
CA PRO A 250 9.51 19.93 3.12
C PRO A 250 10.36 19.82 1.84
N ASN A 251 11.24 20.80 1.62
CA ASN A 251 12.14 20.92 0.46
C ASN A 251 11.52 21.47 -0.84
N TRP A 252 10.38 22.19 -0.75
CA TRP A 252 10.03 23.11 -1.82
C TRP A 252 10.99 24.30 -1.85
N LYS A 253 11.49 24.62 -3.05
CA LYS A 253 12.15 25.88 -3.36
C LYS A 253 11.28 26.68 -4.31
N VAL A 254 11.04 27.94 -3.96
CA VAL A 254 10.31 28.89 -4.81
C VAL A 254 11.31 29.90 -5.33
N ASN A 255 11.30 30.12 -6.63
CA ASN A 255 12.12 31.12 -7.29
C ASN A 255 11.23 32.16 -7.97
N VAL A 256 11.67 33.41 -7.90
CA VAL A 256 11.10 34.55 -8.62
C VAL A 256 12.21 35.09 -9.51
N ASP A 257 11.99 35.09 -10.82
CA ASP A 257 12.99 35.43 -11.86
C ASP A 257 14.32 34.69 -11.69
N GLY A 258 14.23 33.39 -11.35
CA GLY A 258 15.38 32.51 -11.18
C GLY A 258 16.15 32.67 -9.86
N LYS A 259 15.73 33.57 -8.97
CA LYS A 259 16.33 33.74 -7.63
C LYS A 259 15.44 33.15 -6.55
N THR A 260 16.03 32.46 -5.58
CA THR A 260 15.29 31.93 -4.42
C THR A 260 14.53 33.05 -3.73
N TYR A 261 13.24 32.83 -3.53
CA TYR A 261 12.33 33.81 -2.96
C TYR A 261 11.63 33.21 -1.72
N PRO A 262 11.49 33.98 -0.62
CA PRO A 262 10.78 33.51 0.56
C PRO A 262 9.30 33.29 0.24
N PHE A 263 8.72 32.25 0.82
CA PHE A 263 7.30 31.94 0.70
C PHE A 263 6.72 31.62 2.09
N SER A 264 5.41 31.74 2.21
CA SER A 264 4.65 31.32 3.38
C SER A 264 3.85 30.07 3.05
N TYR A 265 3.47 29.34 4.09
CA TYR A 265 2.45 28.28 4.03
C TYR A 265 1.51 28.37 5.23
N ASN A 266 1.53 29.51 5.93
CA ASN A 266 0.72 29.76 7.11
C ASN A 266 -0.71 30.17 6.71
N ASN A 267 -1.42 29.23 6.11
CA ASN A 267 -2.83 29.32 5.80
C ASN A 267 -3.54 28.02 6.19
N ILE A 268 -4.87 28.07 6.29
CA ILE A 268 -5.72 26.96 6.73
C ILE A 268 -5.44 25.67 5.94
N LEU A 269 -5.13 25.79 4.65
CA LEU A 269 -4.88 24.65 3.77
C LEU A 269 -3.40 24.27 3.69
N GLY A 270 -2.47 24.97 4.37
CA GLY A 270 -1.04 24.69 4.27
C GLY A 270 -0.47 24.79 2.86
N ARG A 271 -1.07 25.62 2.00
CA ARG A 271 -0.63 25.84 0.60
C ARG A 271 0.51 26.85 0.52
N ILE A 272 1.35 26.73 -0.50
CA ILE A 272 2.43 27.69 -0.73
C ILE A 272 1.82 29.05 -1.14
N SER A 273 2.21 30.14 -0.48
CA SER A 273 1.87 31.51 -0.88
C SER A 273 3.09 32.42 -0.98
N VAL A 274 3.04 33.35 -1.93
CA VAL A 274 4.10 34.34 -2.17
C VAL A 274 3.51 35.75 -2.13
N SER A 275 4.21 36.65 -1.46
CA SER A 275 3.90 38.08 -1.46
C SER A 275 4.83 38.81 -2.41
N LEU A 276 4.28 39.52 -3.39
CA LEU A 276 5.05 40.24 -4.41
C LEU A 276 4.68 41.72 -4.43
N ASN A 277 5.68 42.54 -4.71
CA ASN A 277 5.50 43.97 -4.99
C ASN A 277 5.08 44.17 -6.46
N PRO A 278 4.70 45.38 -6.89
CA PRO A 278 4.35 45.64 -8.28
C PRO A 278 5.48 45.28 -9.25
N GLY A 279 5.13 44.59 -10.33
CA GLY A 279 6.08 44.11 -11.33
C GLY A 279 5.56 42.90 -12.12
N GLU A 280 6.30 42.50 -13.14
CA GLU A 280 6.07 41.26 -13.87
C GLU A 280 7.15 40.24 -13.49
N TYR A 281 6.71 39.05 -13.09
CA TYR A 281 7.59 38.03 -12.53
C TYR A 281 7.31 36.66 -13.14
N LYS A 282 8.38 35.91 -13.41
CA LYS A 282 8.29 34.47 -13.62
C LYS A 282 8.47 33.75 -12.29
N ILE A 283 7.45 33.01 -11.87
CA ILE A 283 7.43 32.29 -10.60
C ILE A 283 7.49 30.81 -10.88
N GLU A 284 8.43 30.11 -10.26
CA GLU A 284 8.54 28.66 -10.32
C GLU A 284 8.72 28.06 -8.92
N GLY A 285 8.13 26.89 -8.71
CA GLY A 285 8.39 26.06 -7.56
C GLY A 285 8.97 24.73 -8.00
N LYS A 286 10.03 24.28 -7.34
CA LYS A 286 10.63 22.96 -7.56
C LYS A 286 10.70 22.21 -6.25
N PHE A 287 10.24 20.97 -6.29
CA PHE A 287 10.26 20.07 -5.15
C PHE A 287 11.51 19.20 -5.22
N GLU A 288 12.40 19.38 -4.25
CA GLU A 288 13.64 18.63 -4.17
C GLU A 288 13.51 17.37 -3.32
N ASN A 289 14.38 16.40 -3.57
CA ASN A 289 14.37 15.16 -2.81
C ASN A 289 14.72 15.41 -1.33
N THR A 290 14.03 14.70 -0.44
CA THR A 290 14.44 14.57 0.96
C THR A 290 15.67 13.66 1.04
N LEU A 291 16.44 13.76 2.14
CA LEU A 291 17.58 12.86 2.39
C LEU A 291 17.16 11.39 2.31
N LEU A 292 15.98 11.07 2.86
CA LEU A 292 15.41 9.73 2.79
C LEU A 292 15.20 9.27 1.33
N ARG A 293 14.62 10.13 0.48
CA ARG A 293 14.41 9.82 -0.94
C ARG A 293 15.72 9.64 -1.67
N MET A 294 16.73 10.47 -1.38
CA MET A 294 18.07 10.31 -1.96
C MET A 294 18.68 8.96 -1.60
N VAL A 295 18.65 8.57 -0.32
CA VAL A 295 19.18 7.27 0.14
C VAL A 295 18.41 6.11 -0.50
N ALA A 296 17.09 6.20 -0.58
CA ALA A 296 16.28 5.13 -1.16
C ALA A 296 16.48 4.98 -2.68
N ASN A 297 16.68 6.07 -3.41
CA ASN A 297 17.08 6.05 -4.81
C ASN A 297 18.46 5.39 -4.97
N ALA A 298 19.43 5.71 -4.10
CA ALA A 298 20.75 5.08 -4.12
C ALA A 298 20.67 3.56 -3.88
N ILE A 299 19.90 3.13 -2.87
CA ILE A 299 19.67 1.69 -2.60
C ILE A 299 19.05 1.00 -3.82
N THR A 300 18.11 1.64 -4.51
CA THR A 300 17.47 1.10 -5.71
C THR A 300 18.51 0.89 -6.82
N ILE A 301 19.33 1.89 -7.10
CA ILE A 301 20.38 1.81 -8.12
C ILE A 301 21.38 0.70 -7.77
N VAL A 302 21.88 0.67 -6.53
CA VAL A 302 22.83 -0.35 -6.08
C VAL A 302 22.23 -1.76 -6.19
N SER A 303 20.95 -1.92 -5.84
CA SER A 303 20.26 -3.22 -5.94
C SER A 303 20.11 -3.69 -7.38
N VAL A 304 19.75 -2.79 -8.31
CA VAL A 304 19.64 -3.10 -9.74
C VAL A 304 21.00 -3.45 -10.33
N VAL A 305 22.02 -2.65 -10.05
CA VAL A 305 23.40 -2.91 -10.51
C VAL A 305 23.92 -4.23 -9.95
N GLY A 306 23.68 -4.51 -8.67
CA GLY A 306 24.04 -5.77 -8.04
C GLY A 306 23.34 -6.97 -8.66
N LEU A 307 22.04 -6.86 -8.96
CA LEU A 307 21.27 -7.93 -9.61
C LEU A 307 21.77 -8.21 -11.03
N VAL A 308 22.00 -7.16 -11.82
CA VAL A 308 22.52 -7.28 -13.19
C VAL A 308 23.94 -7.85 -13.17
N GLY A 309 24.79 -7.37 -12.26
CA GLY A 309 26.15 -7.88 -12.07
C GLY A 309 26.17 -9.37 -11.70
N TYR A 310 25.31 -9.78 -10.77
CA TYR A 310 25.17 -11.19 -10.39
C TYR A 310 24.69 -12.06 -11.56
N ALA A 311 23.67 -11.60 -12.30
CA ALA A 311 23.17 -12.33 -13.46
C ALA A 311 24.23 -12.47 -14.57
N ALA A 312 25.02 -11.41 -14.82
CA ALA A 312 26.12 -11.44 -15.77
C ALA A 312 27.25 -12.39 -15.32
N TYR A 313 27.60 -12.36 -14.03
CA TYR A 313 28.59 -13.27 -13.44
C TYR A 313 28.17 -14.74 -13.58
N GLU A 314 26.93 -15.09 -13.23
CA GLU A 314 26.41 -16.46 -13.37
C GLU A 314 26.37 -16.93 -14.83
N LYS A 315 26.02 -16.04 -15.76
CA LYS A 315 26.05 -16.34 -17.20
C LYS A 315 27.48 -16.63 -17.69
N ASN A 316 28.47 -15.89 -17.21
CA ASN A 316 29.87 -16.10 -17.57
C ASN A 316 30.43 -17.38 -16.94
N LYS A 317 30.10 -17.67 -15.67
CA LYS A 317 30.49 -18.90 -14.99
C LYS A 317 29.99 -20.16 -15.69
N LYS A 318 28.74 -20.14 -16.20
CA LYS A 318 28.15 -21.23 -17.01
C LYS A 318 28.76 -21.39 -18.40
N ARG A 319 29.53 -20.41 -18.90
CA ARG A 319 30.24 -20.51 -20.19
C ARG A 319 31.67 -21.05 -20.03
N THR A 320 32.24 -20.93 -18.83
CA THR A 320 33.61 -21.39 -18.51
C THR A 320 33.68 -22.79 -17.89
N VAL A 321 32.53 -23.43 -17.63
CA VAL A 321 32.39 -24.82 -17.18
C VAL A 321 31.71 -25.61 -18.29
#